data_AF-A0A8T5K2J4-F1
#
_entry.id   AF-A0A8T5K2J4-F1
#
_cell.length_a   1.000
_cell.length_b   1.000
_cell.length_c   1.000
_cell.angle_alpha   90.00
_cell.angle_beta   90.00
_cell.angle_gamma   90.00
#
_symmetry.space_group_name_H-M   'P 1'
#
loop_
_entity.id
_entity.type
_entity.pdbx_description
1 polymer ?
#
loop_
_entity_poly.entity_id
_entity_poly.type
_entity_poly.pdbx_seq_one_letter_code
_entity_poly.pdbx_strand_id
1 'polypeptide(L)'
;MTALGSKTIERVQEFRTKYFLGVGKALAKVGFTANSITGLSLLFGIAAFFLFGYNHFLFVLAIIIHLLTDAVDGLVARATNTSSTFGDYFDHISDGFVGFLLLLKIAWVLNDYFAYIVAAIYFINQATHFISKRQLPAIFTRTFVSIGLLFYVPGIIGLTVYVPVLVYLVSGIFSVYSLVLQLQWFVKNVVRK
;
A
#
# COMPACT_ATOMS: atom_id res chain seq x y z
N MET A 1 14.09 3.64 14.06
CA MET A 1 12.71 3.46 14.58
C MET A 1 12.71 3.85 16.05
N THR A 2 11.91 4.83 16.46
CA THR A 2 11.72 5.15 17.89
C THR A 2 10.97 4.00 18.57
N ALA A 3 11.44 3.56 19.73
CA ALA A 3 10.91 2.38 20.46
C ALA A 3 9.40 2.41 20.77
N LEU A 4 8.74 3.56 20.60
CA LEU A 4 7.28 3.71 20.69
C LEU A 4 6.53 3.22 19.44
N GLY A 5 7.15 3.30 18.25
CA GLY A 5 6.51 2.87 17.00
C GLY A 5 6.46 1.35 16.85
N SER A 6 7.49 0.62 17.31
CA SER A 6 7.52 -0.84 17.25
C SER A 6 6.47 -1.49 18.15
N LYS A 7 6.33 -1.02 19.41
CA LYS A 7 5.35 -1.55 20.36
C LYS A 7 3.90 -1.40 19.89
N THR A 8 3.56 -0.32 19.22
CA THR A 8 2.20 -0.10 18.70
C THR A 8 1.90 -1.04 17.54
N ILE A 9 2.85 -1.21 16.62
CA ILE A 9 2.73 -2.14 15.48
C ILE A 9 2.61 -3.58 15.98
N GLU A 10 3.45 -3.99 16.94
CA GLU A 10 3.37 -5.30 17.58
C GLU A 10 2.00 -5.54 18.21
N ARG A 11 1.47 -4.58 18.98
CA ARG A 11 0.14 -4.70 19.61
C ARG A 11 -1.00 -4.82 18.59
N VAL A 12 -0.94 -4.10 17.47
CA VAL A 12 -1.92 -4.23 16.38
C VAL A 12 -1.81 -5.58 15.69
N GLN A 13 -0.59 -6.07 15.46
CA GLN A 13 -0.36 -7.39 14.86
C GLN A 13 -0.81 -8.53 15.79
N GLU A 14 -0.55 -8.42 17.08
CA GLU A 14 -1.04 -9.35 18.12
C GLU A 14 -2.56 -9.38 18.15
N PHE A 15 -3.22 -8.22 18.11
CA PHE A 15 -4.67 -8.14 18.04
C PHE A 15 -5.21 -8.80 16.76
N ARG A 16 -4.68 -8.44 15.58
CA ARG A 16 -5.07 -9.06 14.30
C ARG A 16 -4.92 -10.58 14.34
N THR A 17 -3.81 -11.06 14.90
CA THR A 17 -3.55 -12.49 15.04
C THR A 17 -4.54 -13.12 16.02
N LYS A 18 -4.74 -12.55 17.21
CA LYS A 18 -5.64 -13.09 18.24
C LYS A 18 -7.06 -13.33 17.72
N TYR A 19 -7.62 -12.41 16.94
CA TYR A 19 -9.00 -12.50 16.45
C TYR A 19 -9.14 -13.18 15.09
N PHE A 20 -8.17 -13.01 14.17
CA PHE A 20 -8.32 -13.44 12.78
C PHE A 20 -7.41 -14.60 12.36
N LEU A 21 -6.62 -15.19 13.28
CA LEU A 21 -5.78 -16.35 12.97
C LEU A 21 -6.57 -17.56 12.48
N GLY A 22 -7.85 -17.69 12.88
CA GLY A 22 -8.74 -18.74 12.36
C GLY A 22 -8.90 -18.70 10.84
N VAL A 23 -9.00 -17.50 10.26
CA VAL A 23 -9.08 -17.29 8.81
C VAL A 23 -7.79 -17.72 8.13
N GLY A 24 -6.64 -17.32 8.68
CA GLY A 24 -5.32 -17.73 8.17
C GLY A 24 -5.13 -19.26 8.19
N LYS A 25 -5.56 -19.93 9.27
CA LYS A 25 -5.52 -21.39 9.36
C LYS A 25 -6.45 -22.08 8.36
N ALA A 26 -7.65 -21.54 8.14
CA ALA A 26 -8.61 -22.10 7.18
C ALA A 26 -8.05 -22.03 5.75
N LEU A 27 -7.53 -20.88 5.34
CA LEU A 27 -6.93 -20.71 4.01
C LEU A 27 -5.68 -21.57 3.80
N ALA A 28 -4.83 -21.68 4.82
CA ALA A 28 -3.69 -22.58 4.80
C ALA A 28 -4.09 -24.04 4.62
N LYS A 29 -5.18 -24.49 5.28
CA LYS A 29 -5.71 -25.85 5.11
C LYS A 29 -6.22 -26.13 3.70
N VAL A 30 -6.72 -25.11 3.01
CA VAL A 30 -7.16 -25.21 1.60
C VAL A 30 -5.96 -25.22 0.63
N GLY A 31 -4.74 -25.00 1.13
CA GLY A 31 -3.51 -25.06 0.33
C GLY A 31 -2.99 -23.71 -0.16
N PHE A 32 -3.60 -22.59 0.27
CA PHE A 32 -3.07 -21.27 -0.05
C PHE A 32 -1.80 -20.98 0.75
N THR A 33 -0.76 -20.52 0.05
CA THR A 33 0.48 -20.00 0.65
C THR A 33 0.39 -18.47 0.81
N ALA A 34 1.13 -17.89 1.75
CA ALA A 34 1.19 -16.43 1.91
C ALA A 34 1.57 -15.74 0.59
N ASN A 35 2.63 -16.20 -0.08
CA ASN A 35 3.07 -15.64 -1.37
C ASN A 35 2.01 -15.75 -2.47
N SER A 36 1.22 -16.82 -2.52
CA SER A 36 0.12 -16.91 -3.49
C SER A 36 -0.98 -15.88 -3.23
N ILE A 37 -1.26 -15.56 -1.96
CA ILE A 37 -2.25 -14.55 -1.59
C ILE A 37 -1.72 -13.15 -1.93
N THR A 38 -0.44 -12.87 -1.66
CA THR A 38 0.22 -11.64 -2.11
C THR A 38 0.19 -11.50 -3.64
N GLY A 39 0.41 -12.60 -4.37
CA GLY A 39 0.29 -12.62 -5.84
C GLY A 39 -1.12 -12.31 -6.33
N LEU A 40 -2.15 -12.82 -5.64
CA LEU A 40 -3.55 -12.45 -5.91
C LEU A 40 -3.80 -10.96 -5.62
N SER A 41 -3.29 -10.46 -4.50
CA SER A 41 -3.35 -9.03 -4.14
C SER A 41 -2.81 -8.16 -5.27
N LEU A 42 -1.63 -8.49 -5.78
CA LEU A 42 -1.00 -7.80 -6.91
C LEU A 42 -1.85 -7.86 -8.18
N LEU A 43 -2.39 -9.04 -8.52
CA LEU A 43 -3.23 -9.23 -9.70
C LEU A 43 -4.48 -8.37 -9.65
N PHE A 44 -5.17 -8.33 -8.51
CA PHE A 44 -6.36 -7.48 -8.33
C PHE A 44 -6.01 -5.99 -8.30
N GLY A 45 -4.86 -5.61 -7.74
CA GLY A 45 -4.37 -4.24 -7.81
C GLY A 45 -4.08 -3.77 -9.23
N ILE A 46 -3.47 -4.63 -10.07
CA ILE A 46 -3.26 -4.35 -11.50
C ILE A 46 -4.61 -4.32 -12.25
N ALA A 47 -5.53 -5.23 -11.94
CA ALA A 47 -6.87 -5.18 -12.52
C ALA A 47 -7.58 -3.86 -12.19
N ALA A 48 -7.47 -3.37 -10.95
CA ALA A 48 -8.03 -2.08 -10.54
C ALA A 48 -7.47 -0.91 -11.38
N PHE A 49 -6.16 -0.91 -11.69
CA PHE A 49 -5.56 0.09 -12.58
C PHE A 49 -6.26 0.16 -13.95
N PHE A 50 -6.55 -0.98 -14.58
CA PHE A 50 -7.21 -1.01 -15.88
C PHE A 50 -8.71 -0.69 -15.79
N LEU A 51 -9.36 -1.10 -14.70
CA LEU A 51 -10.80 -0.90 -14.49
C LEU A 51 -11.16 0.54 -14.10
N PHE A 52 -10.21 1.30 -13.54
CA PHE A 52 -10.44 2.68 -13.15
C PHE A 52 -10.78 3.55 -14.36
N GLY A 53 -11.95 4.20 -14.30
CA GLY A 53 -12.52 4.98 -15.40
C GLY A 53 -13.29 4.17 -16.44
N TYR A 54 -13.20 2.83 -16.43
CA TYR A 54 -13.93 1.96 -17.36
C TYR A 54 -15.18 1.33 -16.72
N ASN A 55 -15.02 0.65 -15.58
CA ASN A 55 -16.13 0.07 -14.84
C ASN A 55 -15.92 0.25 -13.35
N HIS A 56 -16.70 1.15 -12.75
CA HIS A 56 -16.53 1.52 -11.35
C HIS A 56 -16.87 0.39 -10.36
N PHE A 57 -17.90 -0.40 -10.63
CA PHE A 57 -18.26 -1.52 -9.77
C PHE A 57 -17.11 -2.54 -9.70
N LEU A 58 -16.57 -2.92 -10.86
CA LEU A 58 -15.44 -3.85 -10.93
C LEU A 58 -14.16 -3.25 -10.34
N PHE A 59 -13.93 -1.94 -10.52
CA PHE A 59 -12.82 -1.23 -9.89
C PHE A 59 -12.88 -1.33 -8.36
N VAL A 60 -14.03 -1.01 -7.76
CA VAL A 60 -14.24 -1.07 -6.31
C VAL A 60 -14.04 -2.50 -5.81
N LEU A 61 -14.63 -3.48 -6.51
CA LEU A 61 -14.47 -4.89 -6.17
C LEU A 61 -12.99 -5.32 -6.20
N ALA A 62 -12.24 -4.91 -7.22
CA ALA A 62 -10.82 -5.23 -7.35
C ALA A 62 -9.98 -4.62 -6.22
N ILE A 63 -10.21 -3.34 -5.86
CA ILE A 63 -9.51 -2.70 -4.73
C ILE A 63 -9.85 -3.37 -3.39
N ILE A 64 -11.12 -3.72 -3.16
CA ILE A 64 -11.54 -4.42 -1.94
C ILE A 64 -10.84 -5.77 -1.85
N ILE A 65 -10.81 -6.55 -2.94
CA ILE A 65 -10.13 -7.85 -2.95
C ILE A 65 -8.64 -7.67 -2.68
N HIS A 66 -7.97 -6.73 -3.36
CA HIS A 66 -6.56 -6.38 -3.12
C HIS A 66 -6.28 -6.10 -1.63
N LEU A 67 -7.03 -5.18 -1.01
CA LEU A 67 -6.87 -4.81 0.39
C LEU A 67 -7.15 -5.96 1.36
N LEU A 68 -8.14 -6.81 1.04
CA LEU A 68 -8.45 -7.98 1.87
C LEU A 68 -7.36 -9.04 1.77
N THR A 69 -6.82 -9.29 0.58
CA THR A 69 -5.75 -10.28 0.39
C THR A 69 -4.44 -9.85 1.04
N ASP A 70 -4.06 -8.57 0.95
CA ASP A 70 -2.92 -7.96 1.70
C ASP A 70 -3.13 -8.07 3.23
N ALA A 71 -4.37 -7.96 3.71
CA ALA A 71 -4.63 -8.15 5.12
C ALA A 71 -4.47 -9.62 5.59
N VAL A 72 -4.63 -10.58 4.66
CA VAL A 72 -4.77 -12.01 4.97
C VAL A 72 -3.47 -12.78 4.76
N ASP A 73 -2.61 -12.39 3.82
CA ASP A 73 -1.34 -13.10 3.57
C ASP A 73 -0.44 -13.16 4.82
N GLY A 74 -0.38 -12.09 5.61
CA GLY A 74 0.35 -12.02 6.86
C GLY A 74 -0.29 -12.88 7.95
N LEU A 75 -1.62 -13.07 7.92
CA LEU A 75 -2.29 -14.01 8.82
C LEU A 75 -1.97 -15.46 8.45
N VAL A 76 -1.90 -15.78 7.15
CA VAL A 76 -1.52 -17.11 6.66
C VAL A 76 -0.05 -17.41 6.96
N ALA A 77 0.86 -16.45 6.74
CA ALA A 77 2.28 -16.58 7.07
C ALA A 77 2.50 -16.86 8.57
N ARG A 78 1.74 -16.20 9.45
CA ARG A 78 1.78 -16.45 10.90
C ARG A 78 1.12 -17.76 11.29
N ALA A 79 -0.03 -18.10 10.70
CA ALA A 79 -0.73 -19.36 10.97
C ALA A 79 0.10 -20.60 10.61
N THR A 80 0.94 -20.49 9.58
CA THR A 80 1.77 -21.58 9.05
C THR A 80 3.23 -21.52 9.52
N ASN A 81 3.61 -20.49 10.30
CA ASN A 81 5.00 -20.20 10.67
C ASN A 81 5.95 -20.11 9.45
N THR A 82 5.45 -19.58 8.32
CA THR A 82 6.22 -19.41 7.06
C THR A 82 6.60 -17.95 6.78
N SER A 83 6.58 -17.10 7.80
CA SER A 83 7.05 -15.71 7.68
C SER A 83 8.52 -15.70 7.25
N SER A 84 8.81 -15.03 6.13
CA SER A 84 10.15 -14.98 5.54
C SER A 84 10.50 -13.56 5.11
N THR A 85 11.80 -13.25 5.06
CA THR A 85 12.30 -11.98 4.52
C THR A 85 11.89 -11.77 3.08
N PHE A 86 11.94 -12.82 2.24
CA PHE A 86 11.48 -12.74 0.85
C PHE A 86 10.00 -12.39 0.75
N GLY A 87 9.13 -13.09 1.49
CA GLY A 87 7.69 -12.83 1.48
C GLY A 87 7.37 -11.40 1.94
N ASP A 88 8.04 -10.95 3.00
CA ASP A 88 7.94 -9.56 3.46
C ASP A 88 8.39 -8.55 2.38
N TYR A 89 9.47 -8.85 1.64
CA TYR A 89 9.89 -8.04 0.49
C TYR A 89 8.85 -8.01 -0.63
N PHE A 90 8.34 -9.17 -1.01
CA PHE A 90 7.37 -9.33 -2.08
C PHE A 90 6.06 -8.60 -1.80
N ASP A 91 5.57 -8.68 -0.55
CA ASP A 91 4.37 -7.99 -0.08
C ASP A 91 4.47 -6.47 -0.29
N HIS A 92 5.44 -5.81 0.34
CA HIS A 92 5.48 -4.35 0.21
C HIS A 92 5.89 -3.86 -1.19
N ILE A 93 6.65 -4.65 -1.98
CA ILE A 93 6.92 -4.28 -3.37
C ILE A 93 5.60 -4.28 -4.15
N SER A 94 4.82 -5.35 -4.02
CA SER A 94 3.54 -5.52 -4.71
C SER A 94 2.58 -4.38 -4.35
N ASP A 95 2.45 -4.10 -3.05
CA ASP A 95 1.64 -3.02 -2.51
C ASP A 95 2.09 -1.62 -2.96
N GLY A 96 3.40 -1.38 -2.92
CA GLY A 96 4.01 -0.14 -3.39
C GLY A 96 3.74 0.07 -4.88
N PHE A 97 3.88 -0.99 -5.67
CA PHE A 97 3.66 -0.97 -7.11
C PHE A 97 2.21 -0.69 -7.47
N VAL A 98 1.24 -1.33 -6.80
CA VAL A 98 -0.19 -1.06 -7.00
C VAL A 98 -0.52 0.40 -6.69
N GLY A 99 -0.06 0.93 -5.54
CA GLY A 99 -0.27 2.34 -5.20
C GLY A 99 0.31 3.31 -6.24
N PHE A 100 1.49 3.01 -6.78
CA PHE A 100 2.11 3.80 -7.85
C PHE A 100 1.30 3.76 -9.15
N LEU A 101 0.84 2.57 -9.57
CA LEU A 101 0.00 2.42 -10.76
C LEU A 101 -1.29 3.24 -10.63
N LEU A 102 -1.96 3.17 -9.48
CA LEU A 102 -3.18 3.93 -9.24
C LEU A 102 -2.95 5.45 -9.31
N LEU A 103 -1.85 5.96 -8.75
CA LEU A 103 -1.48 7.38 -8.88
C LEU A 103 -1.20 7.78 -10.34
N LEU A 104 -0.49 6.94 -11.10
CA LEU A 104 -0.28 7.16 -12.53
C LEU A 104 -1.60 7.18 -13.31
N LYS A 105 -2.53 6.29 -12.94
CA LYS A 105 -3.86 6.25 -13.58
C LYS A 105 -4.66 7.50 -13.29
N ILE A 106 -4.64 8.01 -12.05
CA ILE A 106 -5.25 9.29 -11.70
C ILE A 106 -4.65 10.41 -12.57
N ALA A 107 -3.32 10.46 -12.68
CA ALA A 107 -2.64 11.48 -13.48
C ALA A 107 -3.07 11.43 -14.95
N TRP A 108 -3.21 10.23 -15.52
CA TRP A 108 -3.69 10.03 -16.88
C TRP A 108 -5.16 10.42 -17.06
N VAL A 109 -6.05 10.04 -16.14
CA VAL A 109 -7.49 10.34 -16.22
C VAL A 109 -7.76 11.84 -16.06
N LEU A 110 -7.07 12.51 -15.13
CA LEU A 110 -7.21 13.95 -14.92
C LEU A 110 -6.44 14.79 -15.93
N ASN A 111 -5.46 14.18 -16.63
CA ASN A 111 -4.49 14.87 -17.47
C ASN A 111 -3.77 16.02 -16.73
N ASP A 112 -3.45 15.79 -15.46
CA ASP A 112 -2.89 16.80 -14.54
C ASP A 112 -1.40 16.52 -14.29
N TYR A 113 -0.54 17.49 -14.63
CA TYR A 113 0.91 17.40 -14.44
C TYR A 113 1.31 17.26 -12.96
N PHE A 114 0.55 17.86 -12.04
CA PHE A 114 0.84 17.75 -10.60
C PHE A 114 0.65 16.32 -10.10
N ALA A 115 -0.32 15.59 -10.63
CA ALA A 115 -0.53 14.18 -10.28
C ALA A 115 0.65 13.30 -10.76
N TYR A 116 1.25 13.59 -11.92
CA TYR A 116 2.47 12.90 -12.37
C TYR A 116 3.67 13.18 -11.45
N ILE A 117 3.83 14.44 -10.98
CA ILE A 117 4.86 14.79 -10.00
C ILE A 117 4.66 13.99 -8.71
N VAL A 118 3.43 13.93 -8.19
CA VAL A 118 3.12 13.16 -6.98
C VAL A 118 3.43 11.68 -7.17
N ALA A 119 3.07 11.08 -8.30
CA ALA A 119 3.40 9.69 -8.61
C ALA A 119 4.92 9.45 -8.61
N ALA A 120 5.70 10.38 -9.17
CA ALA A 120 7.16 10.31 -9.16
C ALA A 120 7.75 10.43 -7.74
N ILE A 121 7.26 11.38 -6.93
CA ILE A 121 7.67 11.54 -5.52
C ILE A 121 7.35 10.28 -4.73
N TYR A 122 6.16 9.72 -4.91
CA TYR A 122 5.76 8.46 -4.29
C TYR A 122 6.69 7.31 -4.70
N PHE A 123 7.02 7.19 -5.98
CA PHE A 123 7.94 6.17 -6.46
C PHE A 123 9.34 6.30 -5.82
N ILE A 124 9.86 7.52 -5.74
CA ILE A 124 11.14 7.81 -5.06
C ILE A 124 11.07 7.38 -3.60
N ASN A 125 9.98 7.73 -2.89
CA ASN A 125 9.76 7.36 -1.49
C ASN A 125 9.76 5.82 -1.28
N GLN A 126 9.16 5.06 -2.20
CA GLN A 126 9.18 3.60 -2.14
C GLN A 126 10.59 3.05 -2.44
N ALA A 127 11.28 3.61 -3.43
CA ALA A 127 12.63 3.19 -3.81
C ALA A 127 13.66 3.48 -2.69
N THR A 128 13.61 4.64 -2.04
CA THR A 128 14.52 4.99 -0.93
C THR A 128 14.30 4.10 0.28
N HIS A 129 13.03 3.84 0.63
CA HIS A 129 12.70 2.91 1.71
C HIS A 129 13.21 1.49 1.43
N PHE A 130 13.12 1.04 0.17
CA PHE A 130 13.63 -0.25 -0.28
C PHE A 130 15.16 -0.33 -0.23
N ILE A 131 15.87 0.66 -0.80
CA ILE A 131 17.34 0.73 -0.81
C ILE A 131 17.90 0.74 0.62
N SER A 132 17.22 1.41 1.55
CA SER A 132 17.63 1.45 2.95
C SER A 132 17.29 0.18 3.75
N LYS A 133 16.95 -0.94 3.09
CA LYS A 133 16.55 -2.20 3.74
C LYS A 133 15.46 -2.00 4.78
N ARG A 134 14.54 -1.05 4.53
CA ARG A 134 13.42 -0.69 5.41
C ARG A 134 13.78 -0.19 6.81
N GLN A 135 15.01 0.28 7.02
CA GLN A 135 15.42 0.88 8.30
C GLN A 135 14.86 2.30 8.51
N LEU A 136 14.41 2.90 7.41
CA LEU A 136 13.86 4.24 7.34
C LEU A 136 12.38 4.28 7.73
N PRO A 137 11.96 5.23 8.59
CA PRO A 137 10.54 5.43 8.87
C PRO A 137 9.82 5.89 7.60
N ALA A 138 8.86 5.11 7.12
CA ALA A 138 7.99 5.47 6.01
C ALA A 138 6.53 5.48 6.48
N ILE A 139 5.79 6.53 6.12
CA ILE A 139 4.33 6.50 6.27
C ILE A 139 3.78 5.65 5.13
N PHE A 140 2.79 4.80 5.45
CA PHE A 140 2.11 3.96 4.49
C PHE A 140 1.20 4.76 3.56
N THR A 141 1.79 5.57 2.68
CA THR A 141 1.07 6.44 1.74
C THR A 141 0.10 5.65 0.84
N ARG A 142 0.41 4.38 0.55
CA ARG A 142 -0.44 3.47 -0.23
C ARG A 142 -1.86 3.33 0.30
N THR A 143 -2.04 3.34 1.63
CA THR A 143 -3.36 3.14 2.25
C THR A 143 -4.29 4.30 1.92
N PHE A 144 -3.76 5.52 1.82
CA PHE A 144 -4.56 6.69 1.43
C PHE A 144 -4.98 6.65 -0.04
N VAL A 145 -4.12 6.14 -0.92
CA VAL A 145 -4.44 5.97 -2.35
C VAL A 145 -5.60 4.99 -2.51
N SER A 146 -5.44 3.76 -2.00
CA SER A 146 -6.43 2.70 -2.18
C SER A 146 -7.76 3.00 -1.49
N ILE A 147 -7.74 3.47 -0.24
CA ILE A 147 -8.96 3.80 0.50
C ILE A 147 -9.64 5.04 -0.09
N GLY A 148 -8.87 6.07 -0.43
CA GLY A 148 -9.42 7.31 -0.98
C GLY A 148 -10.15 7.08 -2.30
N LEU A 149 -9.62 6.19 -3.15
CA LEU A 149 -10.28 5.84 -4.41
C LEU A 149 -11.55 5.00 -4.25
N LEU A 150 -11.79 4.34 -3.10
CA LEU A 150 -13.09 3.68 -2.85
C LEU A 150 -14.25 4.69 -2.79
N PHE A 151 -13.97 5.97 -2.50
CA PHE A 151 -14.96 7.04 -2.50
C PHE A 151 -15.15 7.70 -3.88
N TYR A 152 -14.41 7.26 -4.91
CA TYR A 152 -14.60 7.76 -6.27
C TYR A 152 -15.98 7.34 -6.78
N VAL A 153 -16.81 8.29 -7.21
CA VAL A 153 -18.14 7.98 -7.77
C VAL A 153 -18.24 8.59 -9.17
N PRO A 154 -18.24 7.78 -10.25
CA PRO A 154 -18.40 8.30 -11.60
C PRO A 154 -19.83 8.82 -11.82
N GLY A 155 -19.99 9.78 -12.72
CA GLY A 155 -21.31 10.32 -13.12
C GLY A 155 -21.79 11.50 -12.27
N ILE A 156 -21.15 11.76 -11.12
CA ILE A 156 -21.30 13.01 -10.38
C ILE A 156 -20.06 13.86 -10.68
N ILE A 157 -20.20 14.87 -11.53
CA ILE A 157 -19.09 15.67 -12.09
C ILE A 157 -18.13 16.15 -10.98
N GLY A 158 -18.66 16.69 -9.88
CA GLY A 158 -17.86 17.14 -8.75
C GLY A 158 -17.03 16.00 -8.14
N LEU A 159 -17.67 14.90 -7.72
CA LEU A 159 -16.97 13.80 -7.06
C LEU A 159 -15.98 13.08 -7.99
N THR A 160 -16.30 12.98 -9.27
CA THR A 160 -15.44 12.35 -10.30
C THR A 160 -14.08 13.07 -10.39
N VAL A 161 -14.06 14.40 -10.23
CA VAL A 161 -12.83 15.20 -10.30
C VAL A 161 -12.22 15.42 -8.91
N TYR A 162 -13.01 15.82 -7.92
CA TYR A 162 -12.50 16.20 -6.60
C TYR A 162 -11.95 15.03 -5.81
N VAL A 163 -12.52 13.82 -5.92
CA VAL A 163 -12.00 12.67 -5.17
C VAL A 163 -10.59 12.29 -5.62
N PRO A 164 -10.31 12.06 -6.92
CA PRO A 164 -8.94 11.77 -7.37
C PRO A 164 -7.96 12.92 -7.08
N VAL A 165 -8.41 14.17 -7.15
CA VAL A 165 -7.61 15.35 -6.76
C VAL A 165 -7.20 15.30 -5.30
N LEU A 166 -8.17 15.10 -4.40
CA LEU A 166 -7.90 14.96 -2.96
C LEU A 166 -6.97 13.77 -2.69
N VAL A 167 -7.18 12.65 -3.38
CA VAL A 167 -6.33 11.46 -3.24
C VAL A 167 -4.88 11.77 -3.58
N TYR A 168 -4.58 12.38 -4.74
CA TYR A 168 -3.19 12.65 -5.09
C TYR A 168 -2.59 13.76 -4.21
N LEU A 169 -3.35 14.78 -3.80
CA LEU A 169 -2.84 15.84 -2.93
C LEU A 169 -2.45 15.30 -1.55
N VAL A 170 -3.34 14.54 -0.92
CA VAL A 170 -3.09 13.91 0.37
C VAL A 170 -1.90 12.95 0.28
N SER A 171 -1.87 12.12 -0.76
CA SER A 171 -0.75 11.20 -1.00
C SER A 171 0.57 11.91 -1.23
N GLY A 172 0.54 13.06 -1.92
CA GLY A 172 1.70 13.93 -2.12
C GLY A 172 2.25 14.48 -0.82
N ILE A 173 1.39 15.07 0.03
CA ILE A 173 1.77 15.60 1.35
C ILE A 173 2.45 14.52 2.19
N PHE A 174 1.84 13.33 2.28
CA PHE A 174 2.42 12.22 3.03
C PHE A 174 3.72 11.69 2.43
N SER A 175 3.83 11.64 1.10
CA SER A 175 5.08 11.22 0.44
C SER A 175 6.23 12.20 0.70
N VAL A 176 5.97 13.51 0.62
CA VAL A 176 6.97 14.54 0.95
C VAL A 176 7.37 14.46 2.41
N TYR A 177 6.39 14.36 3.32
CA TYR A 177 6.68 14.23 4.75
C TYR A 177 7.49 12.96 5.04
N SER A 178 7.15 11.84 4.40
CA SER A 178 7.92 10.59 4.50
C SER A 178 9.36 10.81 4.06
N LEU A 179 9.60 11.43 2.90
CA LEU A 179 10.97 11.73 2.42
C LEU A 179 11.76 12.63 3.38
N VAL A 180 11.11 13.63 4.00
CA VAL A 180 11.76 14.47 5.01
C VAL A 180 12.20 13.66 6.23
N LEU A 181 11.34 12.77 6.73
CA LEU A 181 11.71 11.87 7.84
C LEU A 181 12.87 10.95 7.45
N GLN A 182 12.87 10.49 6.20
CA GLN A 182 13.93 9.63 5.69
C GLN A 182 15.27 10.36 5.63
N LEU A 183 15.26 11.60 5.14
CA LEU A 183 16.44 12.46 5.09
C LEU A 183 16.96 12.77 6.49
N GLN A 184 16.09 13.12 7.43
CA GLN A 184 16.46 13.37 8.83
C GLN A 184 17.15 12.16 9.47
N TRP A 185 16.61 10.95 9.24
CA TRP A 185 17.22 9.72 9.72
C TRP A 185 18.60 9.49 9.08
N PHE A 186 18.72 9.68 7.76
CA PHE A 186 19.97 9.52 7.04
C PHE A 186 21.07 10.45 7.59
N VAL A 187 20.75 11.73 7.74
CA VAL A 187 21.69 12.73 8.31
C VAL A 187 22.09 12.35 9.74
N LYS A 188 21.14 11.91 10.57
CA LYS A 188 21.41 11.55 11.97
C LYS A 188 22.27 10.30 12.12
N ASN A 189 22.10 9.31 11.25
CA ASN A 189 22.67 7.97 11.44
C ASN A 189 23.91 7.68 10.58
N VAL A 190 24.08 8.40 9.46
CA VAL A 190 25.19 8.18 8.51
C VAL A 190 26.20 9.32 8.58
N VAL A 191 25.74 10.58 8.60
CA VAL A 191 26.62 11.76 8.52
C VAL A 191 27.21 12.17 9.87
N ARG A 192 26.52 11.87 10.98
CA ARG A 192 26.99 12.19 12.34
C ARG A 192 27.80 11.06 13.03
N LYS A 193 28.25 10.07 12.26
CA LYS A 193 29.23 9.07 12.70
C LYS A 193 30.57 9.38 12.05
#